data_AF-A0A519RW94-F1
#
_entry.id   AF-A0A519RW94-F1
#
_cell.length_a   1.000
_cell.length_b   1.000
_cell.length_c   1.000
_cell.angle_alpha   90.00
_cell.angle_beta   90.00
_cell.angle_gamma   90.00
#
_symmetry.space_group_name_H-M   'P 1'
#
loop_
_entity.id
_entity.type
_entity.pdbx_description
1 polymer ?
#
loop_
_entity_poly.entity_id
_entity_poly.type
_entity_poly.pdbx_seq_one_letter_code
_entity_poly.pdbx_strand_id
1 'polypeptide(L)'
;HAPAILGGTYDASLVKELSGYEFLQEIQRLSIEKLYRSRPVLEIEAAGFEVLGGLLDAFLCAIFDQKANHRSRKLLDLLPNQFRAIGPQAGASAYEQILLLTDYVAGLTDQHALSLYKTIKGIELPKGF
;
A
#
# COMPACT_ATOMS: atom_id res chain seq x y z
N HIS A 1 -12.34 4.56 33.04
CA HIS A 1 -10.96 4.87 32.60
C HIS A 1 -10.65 6.32 32.25
N ALA A 2 -11.61 7.27 32.30
CA ALA A 2 -11.38 8.64 31.82
C ALA A 2 -10.09 9.33 32.37
N PRO A 3 -9.75 9.26 33.68
CA PRO A 3 -8.51 9.86 34.18
C PRO A 3 -7.24 9.26 33.57
N ALA A 4 -7.18 7.93 33.41
CA ALA A 4 -6.03 7.23 32.84
C ALA A 4 -5.90 7.44 31.32
N ILE A 5 -7.03 7.55 30.61
CA ILE A 5 -7.04 7.86 29.17
C ILE A 5 -6.53 9.28 28.95
N LEU A 6 -7.01 10.26 29.73
CA LEU A 6 -6.54 11.63 29.67
C LEU A 6 -5.06 11.77 30.06
N GLY A 7 -4.59 10.91 30.96
CA GLY A 7 -3.18 10.82 31.35
C GLY A 7 -2.30 10.03 30.38
N GLY A 8 -2.85 9.40 29.33
CA GLY A 8 -2.09 8.56 28.40
C GLY A 8 -1.52 7.28 29.03
N THR A 9 -2.01 6.85 30.19
CA THR A 9 -1.51 5.67 30.92
C THR A 9 -2.43 4.46 30.81
N TYR A 10 -3.53 4.57 30.06
CA TYR A 10 -4.46 3.47 29.83
C TYR A 10 -4.02 2.63 28.62
N ASP A 11 -3.51 1.42 28.89
CA ASP A 11 -2.87 0.54 27.90
C ASP A 11 -3.75 -0.66 27.48
N ALA A 12 -5.07 -0.45 27.49
CA ALA A 12 -6.04 -1.48 27.10
C ALA A 12 -7.02 -0.94 26.05
N SER A 13 -7.60 -1.84 25.26
CA SER A 13 -8.70 -1.49 24.35
C SER A 13 -10.01 -1.48 25.11
N LEU A 14 -10.80 -0.41 24.97
CA LEU A 14 -12.13 -0.30 25.57
C LEU A 14 -13.08 -1.43 25.15
N VAL A 15 -12.89 -1.97 23.93
CA VAL A 15 -13.72 -3.06 23.40
C VAL A 15 -13.61 -4.32 24.25
N LYS A 16 -12.46 -4.56 24.89
CA LYS A 16 -12.22 -5.74 25.74
C LYS A 16 -13.03 -5.74 27.04
N GLU A 17 -13.57 -4.58 27.43
CA GLU A 17 -14.31 -4.42 28.68
C GLU A 17 -15.82 -4.43 28.50
N LEU A 18 -16.28 -4.54 27.25
CA LEU A 18 -17.70 -4.70 26.97
C LEU A 18 -18.18 -6.03 27.55
N SER A 19 -19.35 -6.03 28.18
CA SER A 19 -19.97 -7.25 28.74
C SER A 19 -20.19 -8.35 27.69
N GLY A 20 -20.25 -8.00 26.40
CA GLY A 20 -20.38 -8.93 25.28
C GLY A 20 -19.09 -9.17 24.48
N TYR A 21 -17.90 -8.90 25.06
CA TYR A 21 -16.62 -9.05 24.35
C TYR A 21 -16.42 -10.47 23.79
N GLU A 22 -16.88 -11.49 24.51
CA GLU A 22 -16.82 -12.89 24.05
C GLU A 22 -17.58 -13.13 22.73
N PHE A 23 -18.72 -12.45 22.53
CA PHE A 23 -19.47 -12.54 21.27
C PHE A 23 -18.71 -11.88 20.11
N LEU A 24 -18.02 -10.75 20.38
CA LEU A 24 -17.17 -10.11 19.36
C LEU A 24 -15.99 -11.01 18.99
N GLN A 25 -15.41 -11.73 19.95
CA GLN A 25 -14.36 -12.70 19.68
C GLN A 25 -14.88 -13.87 18.84
N GLU A 26 -16.09 -14.37 19.12
CA GLU A 26 -16.70 -15.44 18.33
C GLU A 26 -17.03 -14.97 16.90
N ILE A 27 -17.55 -13.75 16.73
CA ILE A 27 -17.74 -13.13 15.41
C ILE A 27 -16.41 -13.05 14.67
N GLN A 28 -15.35 -12.54 15.31
CA GLN A 28 -14.02 -12.44 14.69
C GLN A 28 -13.51 -13.83 14.26
N ARG A 29 -13.65 -14.84 15.13
CA ARG A 29 -13.22 -16.22 14.84
C ARG A 29 -13.96 -16.78 13.64
N LEU A 30 -15.30 -16.64 13.60
CA LEU A 30 -16.14 -17.09 12.49
C LEU A 30 -15.83 -16.31 11.20
N SER A 31 -15.62 -14.99 11.27
CA SER A 31 -15.23 -14.18 10.11
C SER A 31 -13.89 -14.63 9.53
N ILE A 32 -12.89 -14.93 10.36
CA ILE A 32 -11.60 -15.48 9.90
C ILE A 32 -11.80 -16.84 9.23
N GLU A 33 -12.54 -17.74 9.89
CA GLU A 33 -12.72 -19.11 9.41
C GLU A 33 -13.55 -19.17 8.11
N LYS A 34 -14.63 -18.39 8.02
CA LYS A 34 -15.64 -18.52 6.96
C LYS A 34 -15.54 -17.46 5.87
N LEU A 35 -14.97 -16.29 6.14
CA LEU A 35 -14.91 -15.18 5.18
C LEU A 35 -13.47 -14.93 4.70
N TYR A 36 -12.56 -14.57 5.61
CA TYR A 36 -11.20 -14.18 5.22
C TYR A 36 -10.34 -15.34 4.71
N ARG A 37 -10.63 -16.58 5.14
CA ARG A 37 -9.99 -17.79 4.59
C ARG A 37 -10.72 -18.39 3.39
N SER A 38 -11.74 -17.72 2.87
CA SER A 38 -12.41 -18.18 1.65
C SER A 38 -11.44 -18.09 0.47
N ARG A 39 -11.57 -19.03 -0.46
CA ARG A 39 -10.70 -19.10 -1.64
C ARG A 39 -10.62 -17.78 -2.43
N PRO A 40 -11.74 -17.08 -2.72
CA PRO A 40 -11.68 -15.81 -3.44
C PRO A 40 -10.88 -14.73 -2.70
N VAL A 41 -11.01 -14.64 -1.38
CA VAL A 41 -10.27 -13.64 -0.58
C VAL A 41 -8.77 -13.92 -0.65
N LEU A 42 -8.36 -15.18 -0.45
CA LEU A 42 -6.95 -15.55 -0.53
C LEU A 42 -6.33 -15.29 -1.91
N GLU A 43 -7.10 -15.51 -2.99
CA GLU A 43 -6.65 -15.20 -4.35
C GLU A 43 -6.49 -13.70 -4.59
N ILE A 44 -7.41 -12.88 -4.07
CA ILE A 44 -7.32 -11.41 -4.12
C ILE A 44 -6.10 -10.92 -3.32
N GLU A 45 -5.90 -11.43 -2.11
CA GLU A 45 -4.74 -11.06 -1.26
C GLU A 45 -3.41 -11.46 -1.91
N ALA A 46 -3.33 -12.68 -2.47
CA ALA A 46 -2.14 -13.13 -3.19
C ALA A 46 -1.81 -12.25 -4.39
N ALA A 47 -2.82 -11.87 -5.18
CA ALA A 47 -2.64 -10.92 -6.28
C ALA A 47 -2.22 -9.53 -5.77
N GLY A 48 -2.75 -9.08 -4.62
CA GLY A 48 -2.37 -7.84 -3.97
C GLY A 48 -0.88 -7.78 -3.62
N PHE A 49 -0.32 -8.86 -3.07
CA PHE A 49 1.12 -8.93 -2.76
C PHE A 49 1.99 -8.76 -4.01
N GLU A 50 1.65 -9.44 -5.11
CA GLU A 50 2.38 -9.34 -6.38
C GLU A 50 2.26 -7.95 -7.01
N VAL A 51 1.07 -7.35 -6.96
CA VAL A 51 0.82 -6.00 -7.48
C VAL A 51 1.63 -4.97 -6.70
N LEU A 52 1.49 -4.92 -5.38
CA LEU A 52 2.16 -3.91 -4.56
C LEU A 52 3.68 -4.09 -4.57
N GLY A 53 4.16 -5.32 -4.39
CA GLY A 53 5.58 -5.63 -4.44
C GLY A 53 6.19 -5.31 -5.80
N GLY A 54 5.49 -5.65 -6.88
CA GLY A 54 5.97 -5.40 -8.23
C GLY A 54 5.93 -3.92 -8.66
N LEU A 55 4.99 -3.12 -8.14
CA LEU A 55 5.00 -1.66 -8.31
C LEU A 55 6.19 -1.03 -7.60
N LEU A 56 6.39 -1.37 -6.31
CA LEU A 56 7.50 -0.86 -5.52
C LEU A 56 8.85 -1.23 -6.16
N ASP A 57 9.04 -2.49 -6.53
CA ASP A 57 10.27 -2.96 -7.19
C ASP A 57 10.57 -2.18 -8.47
N ALA A 58 9.57 -2.03 -9.35
CA ALA A 58 9.75 -1.34 -10.62
C ALA A 58 10.17 0.12 -10.42
N PHE A 59 9.46 0.85 -9.55
CA PHE A 59 9.75 2.26 -9.32
C PHE A 59 11.04 2.47 -8.53
N LEU A 60 11.34 1.68 -7.49
CA LEU A 60 12.59 1.78 -6.74
C LEU A 60 13.80 1.52 -7.64
N CYS A 61 13.72 0.48 -8.49
CA CYS A 61 14.76 0.22 -9.48
C CYS A 61 14.97 1.41 -10.42
N ALA A 62 13.90 2.09 -10.83
CA ALA A 62 14.01 3.27 -11.70
C ALA A 62 14.51 4.52 -10.97
N ILE A 63 14.11 4.75 -9.72
CA ILE A 63 14.58 5.87 -8.87
C ILE A 63 16.09 5.75 -8.67
N PHE A 64 16.58 4.56 -8.34
CA PHE A 64 17.98 4.31 -8.00
C PHE A 64 18.83 3.78 -9.18
N ASP A 65 18.33 3.88 -10.41
CA ASP A 65 19.08 3.52 -11.60
C ASP A 65 20.19 4.55 -11.89
N GLN A 66 21.41 4.22 -11.50
CA GLN A 66 22.60 5.06 -11.73
C GLN A 66 22.87 5.36 -13.21
N LYS A 67 22.42 4.49 -14.13
CA LYS A 67 22.62 4.69 -15.58
C LYS A 67 21.57 5.62 -16.19
N ALA A 68 20.52 5.96 -15.42
CA ALA A 68 19.39 6.76 -15.84
C ALA A 68 18.89 6.32 -17.23
N ASN A 69 18.67 5.02 -17.40
CA ASN A 69 18.36 4.45 -18.70
C ASN A 69 16.97 4.94 -19.20
N HIS A 70 16.73 4.83 -20.51
CA HIS A 70 15.48 5.34 -21.12
C HIS A 70 14.23 4.72 -20.48
N ARG A 71 14.25 3.43 -20.14
CA ARG A 71 13.13 2.73 -19.50
C ARG A 71 12.85 3.30 -18.11
N SER A 72 13.88 3.50 -17.29
CA SER A 72 13.76 4.08 -15.95
C SER A 72 13.13 5.47 -16.02
N ARG A 73 13.59 6.32 -16.94
CA ARG A 73 13.00 7.67 -17.14
C ARG A 73 11.52 7.60 -17.48
N LYS A 74 11.14 6.75 -18.44
CA LYS A 74 9.74 6.58 -18.84
C LYS A 74 8.88 6.03 -17.70
N LEU A 75 9.43 5.16 -16.85
CA LEU A 75 8.72 4.67 -15.68
C LEU A 75 8.51 5.78 -14.66
N LEU A 76 9.54 6.59 -14.37
CA LEU A 76 9.42 7.74 -13.46
C LEU A 76 8.45 8.80 -13.98
N ASP A 77 8.26 8.93 -15.29
CA ASP A 77 7.27 9.82 -15.88
C ASP A 77 5.82 9.40 -15.59
N LEU A 78 5.59 8.15 -15.16
CA LEU A 78 4.28 7.70 -14.69
C LEU A 78 4.00 8.12 -13.23
N LEU A 79 5.03 8.50 -12.47
CA LEU A 79 4.86 8.99 -11.10
C LEU A 79 4.45 10.48 -11.12
N PRO A 80 3.41 10.87 -10.37
CA PRO A 80 3.09 12.27 -10.17
C PRO A 80 4.27 13.04 -9.57
N ASN A 81 4.47 14.28 -10.01
CA ASN A 81 5.63 15.10 -9.64
C ASN A 81 5.82 15.27 -8.12
N GLN A 82 4.72 15.31 -7.35
CA GLN A 82 4.76 15.44 -5.89
C GLN A 82 5.41 14.24 -5.16
N PHE A 83 5.53 13.09 -5.82
CA PHE A 83 6.15 11.88 -5.29
C PHE A 83 7.55 11.61 -5.87
N ARG A 84 8.13 12.59 -6.57
CA ARG A 84 9.45 12.52 -7.19
C ARG A 84 10.39 13.51 -6.50
N ALA A 85 11.68 13.21 -6.45
CA ALA A 85 12.72 14.11 -5.91
C ALA A 85 13.02 15.31 -6.83
N ILE A 86 11.98 16.05 -7.20
CA ILE A 86 12.00 17.21 -8.09
C ILE A 86 11.13 18.32 -7.51
N GLY A 87 11.26 19.54 -8.03
CA GLY A 87 10.43 20.66 -7.60
C GLY A 87 10.53 20.90 -6.08
N PRO A 88 9.41 20.94 -5.33
CA PRO A 88 9.43 21.11 -3.87
C PRO A 88 10.20 20.02 -3.11
N GLN A 89 10.35 18.84 -3.69
CA GLN A 89 11.05 17.69 -3.10
C GLN A 89 12.48 17.52 -3.65
N ALA A 90 13.01 18.53 -4.34
CA ALA A 90 14.38 18.49 -4.83
C ALA A 90 15.37 18.33 -3.67
N GLY A 91 16.32 17.40 -3.81
CA GLY A 91 17.30 17.10 -2.76
C GLY A 91 16.86 16.03 -1.75
N ALA A 92 15.69 15.42 -1.92
CA ALA A 92 15.24 14.31 -1.09
C ALA A 92 16.29 13.18 -1.02
N SER A 93 16.63 12.77 0.20
CA SER A 93 17.48 11.63 0.49
C SER A 93 16.90 10.32 -0.05
N ALA A 94 17.70 9.26 -0.09
CA ALA A 94 17.21 7.93 -0.49
C ALA A 94 16.04 7.46 0.39
N TYR A 95 16.10 7.75 1.70
CA TYR A 95 15.01 7.45 2.64
C TYR A 95 13.73 8.19 2.28
N GLU A 96 13.80 9.50 2.05
CA GLU A 96 12.64 10.32 1.69
C GLU A 96 12.06 9.91 0.33
N GLN A 97 12.90 9.52 -0.63
CA GLN A 97 12.43 9.01 -1.92
C GLN A 97 11.66 7.69 -1.80
N ILE A 98 12.12 6.79 -0.91
CA ILE A 98 11.40 5.54 -0.60
C ILE A 98 10.06 5.87 0.08
N LEU A 99 10.03 6.81 1.01
CA LEU A 99 8.79 7.28 1.64
C LEU A 99 7.82 7.87 0.62
N LEU A 100 8.26 8.79 -0.24
CA LEU A 100 7.43 9.41 -1.28
C LEU A 100 6.81 8.35 -2.19
N LEU A 101 7.58 7.33 -2.58
CA LEU A 101 7.05 6.23 -3.38
C LEU A 101 6.06 5.36 -2.59
N THR A 102 6.34 5.09 -1.32
CA THR A 102 5.46 4.31 -0.46
C THR A 102 4.12 5.04 -0.27
N ASP A 103 4.14 6.35 -0.06
CA ASP A 103 2.95 7.20 0.04
C ASP A 103 2.14 7.16 -1.27
N TYR A 104 2.81 7.22 -2.42
CA TYR A 104 2.15 7.09 -3.72
C TYR A 104 1.44 5.74 -3.86
N VAL A 105 2.16 4.63 -3.62
CA VAL A 105 1.62 3.28 -3.79
C VAL A 105 0.50 2.99 -2.80
N ALA A 106 0.65 3.41 -1.53
CA ALA A 106 -0.38 3.27 -0.50
C ALA A 106 -1.61 4.14 -0.78
N GLY A 107 -1.46 5.25 -1.51
CA GLY A 107 -2.55 6.12 -1.92
C GLY A 107 -3.33 5.64 -3.15
N LEU A 108 -2.93 4.54 -3.79
CA LEU A 108 -3.65 3.98 -4.93
C LEU A 108 -4.92 3.25 -4.48
N THR A 109 -5.97 3.32 -5.30
CA THR A 109 -7.09 2.39 -5.20
C THR A 109 -6.69 1.03 -5.78
N ASP A 110 -7.35 -0.05 -5.35
CA ASP A 110 -7.10 -1.40 -5.88
C ASP A 110 -7.15 -1.46 -7.41
N GLN A 111 -8.15 -0.80 -8.00
CA GLN A 111 -8.32 -0.75 -9.45
C GLN A 111 -7.16 -0.01 -10.13
N HIS A 112 -6.70 1.11 -9.56
CA HIS A 112 -5.56 1.85 -10.11
C HIS A 112 -4.25 1.09 -9.96
N ALA A 113 -3.99 0.47 -8.80
CA ALA A 113 -2.78 -0.32 -8.57
C ALA A 113 -2.70 -1.51 -9.54
N LEU A 114 -3.80 -2.25 -9.69
CA LEU A 114 -3.86 -3.38 -10.61
C LEU A 114 -3.70 -2.93 -12.08
N SER A 115 -4.36 -1.84 -12.48
CA SER A 115 -4.24 -1.31 -13.83
C SER A 115 -2.83 -0.84 -14.13
N LEU A 116 -2.20 -0.07 -13.24
CA LEU A 116 -0.84 0.42 -13.40
C LEU A 116 0.16 -0.74 -13.45
N TYR A 117 0.01 -1.74 -12.58
CA TYR A 117 0.86 -2.93 -12.56
C TYR A 117 0.80 -3.69 -13.89
N LYS A 118 -0.41 -3.96 -14.39
CA LYS A 118 -0.61 -4.62 -15.69
C LYS A 118 0.02 -3.83 -16.84
N THR A 119 -0.11 -2.50 -16.83
CA THR A 119 0.51 -1.64 -17.85
C THR A 119 2.03 -1.69 -17.78
N ILE A 120 2.63 -1.59 -16.59
CA ILE A 120 4.09 -1.67 -16.41
C ILE A 120 4.64 -3.03 -16.82
N LYS A 121 3.91 -4.12 -16.53
CA LYS A 121 4.31 -5.49 -16.90
C LYS A 121 3.95 -5.86 -18.35
N GLY A 122 3.29 -4.97 -19.10
CA GLY A 122 2.89 -5.23 -20.49
C GLY A 122 1.79 -6.29 -20.65
N ILE A 123 1.02 -6.54 -19.59
CA ILE A 123 -0.11 -7.51 -19.60
C ILE A 123 -1.33 -6.89 -20.27
N GLU A 124 -1.61 -5.63 -19.96
CA GLU A 124 -2.75 -4.88 -20.50
C GLU A 124 -2.30 -3.44 -20.75
N LEU A 125 -2.45 -2.98 -22.00
CA LEU A 125 -2.23 -1.58 -22.34
C LEU A 125 -3.48 -0.77 -21.98
N PRO A 126 -3.32 0.53 -21.65
CA PRO A 126 -4.46 1.41 -21.43
C PRO A 126 -5.37 1.34 -22.66
N LYS A 127 -6.64 1.02 -22.44
CA LYS A 127 -7.67 1.17 -23.48
C LYS A 127 -7.85 2.66 -23.67
N GLY A 128 -7.12 3.21 -24.64
CA GLY A 128 -7.02 4.65 -24.87
C GLY A 128 -8.32 5.26 -25.37
N PHE A 129 -8.64 6.40 -24.75
CA PHE A 129 -9.47 7.55 -25.15
C PHE A 129 -10.83 7.30 -25.82
#